data_AF-A0A497I1B0-F1
#
_entry.id   AF-A0A497I1B0-F1
#
_cell.length_a   1.000
_cell.length_b   1.000
_cell.length_c   1.000
_cell.angle_alpha   90.00
_cell.angle_beta   90.00
_cell.angle_gamma   90.00
#
_symmetry.space_group_name_H-M   'P 1'
#
loop_
_entity.id
_entity.type
_entity.pdbx_description
1 polymer ?
#
loop_
_entity_poly.entity_id
_entity_poly.type
_entity_poly.pdbx_seq_one_letter_code
_entity_poly.pdbx_strand_id
1 'polypeptide(L)' 'MRKIEEQIEEIFSRYNDRKDIERELELLGFDKWAEWTRGDEVLYFYDKGVPNGQIIITINWIEGFYRVYEKVFVGDIG' A
#
# COMPACT_ATOMS: atom_id res chain seq x y z
N MET A 1 6.75 10.51 -7.44
CA MET A 1 6.26 10.15 -6.10
C MET A 1 4.93 10.82 -5.76
N ARG A 2 4.78 12.16 -5.76
CA ARG A 2 3.50 12.83 -5.38
C ARG A 2 2.21 12.26 -6.00
N LYS A 3 2.22 11.90 -7.29
CA LYS A 3 1.01 11.43 -7.98
C LYS A 3 0.42 10.11 -7.43
N ILE A 4 1.24 9.16 -7.00
CA ILE A 4 0.72 7.85 -6.52
C ILE A 4 0.22 7.96 -5.08
N GLU A 5 0.88 8.77 -4.25
CA GLU A 5 0.44 9.07 -2.89
C GLU A 5 -0.92 9.78 -2.90
N GLU A 6 -1.09 10.78 -3.79
CA GLU A 6 -2.38 11.45 -4.01
C GLU A 6 -3.49 10.46 -4.42
N GLN A 7 -3.18 9.49 -5.28
CA GLN A 7 -4.14 8.44 -5.67
C GLN A 7 -4.50 7.51 -4.51
N ILE A 8 -3.53 7.17 -3.65
CA ILE A 8 -3.77 6.35 -2.46
C ILE A 8 -4.64 7.13 -1.46
N GLU A 9 -4.28 8.38 -1.17
CA GLU A 9 -5.05 9.27 -0.30
C GLU A 9 -6.50 9.41 -0.78
N GLU A 10 -6.70 9.55 -2.10
CA GLU A 10 -8.01 9.62 -2.71
C GLU A 10 -8.84 8.34 -2.47
N ILE A 11 -8.25 7.15 -2.59
CA ILE A 11 -8.93 5.88 -2.29
C ILE A 11 -9.43 5.87 -0.84
N PHE A 12 -8.56 6.15 0.13
CA PHE A 12 -8.93 6.14 1.55
C PHE A 12 -9.90 7.26 1.94
N SER A 13 -9.97 8.35 1.17
CA SER A 13 -10.95 9.41 1.41
C SER A 13 -12.35 9.10 0.85
N ARG A 14 -12.42 8.25 -0.18
CA ARG A 14 -13.68 7.92 -0.88
C ARG A 14 -14.35 6.65 -0.34
N TYR A 15 -13.56 5.68 0.10
CA TYR A 15 -14.06 4.37 0.50
C TYR A 15 -13.80 4.14 2.00
N ASN A 16 -14.82 3.64 2.70
CA ASN A 16 -14.74 3.25 4.11
C ASN A 16 -14.83 1.72 4.30
N ASP A 17 -15.25 0.98 3.27
CA ASP A 17 -15.31 -0.47 3.32
C ASP A 17 -13.96 -1.08 2.93
N ARG A 18 -13.54 -2.08 3.71
CA ARG A 18 -12.26 -2.78 3.48
C ARG A 18 -12.18 -3.33 2.06
N LYS A 19 -13.20 -4.04 1.58
CA LYS A 19 -13.14 -4.73 0.27
C LYS A 19 -13.07 -3.74 -0.88
N ASP A 20 -13.74 -2.60 -0.76
CA ASP A 20 -13.66 -1.54 -1.77
C ASP A 20 -12.26 -0.93 -1.82
N ILE A 21 -11.65 -0.65 -0.66
CA ILE A 21 -10.26 -0.16 -0.59
C ILE A 21 -9.29 -1.20 -1.20
N GLU A 22 -9.39 -2.47 -0.79
CA GLU A 22 -8.53 -3.55 -1.30
C GLU A 22 -8.64 -3.65 -2.84
N ARG A 23 -9.86 -3.62 -3.38
CA ARG A 23 -10.12 -3.66 -4.84
C ARG A 23 -9.51 -2.48 -5.58
N GLU A 24 -9.65 -1.26 -5.06
CA GLU A 24 -9.15 -0.07 -5.74
C GLU A 24 -7.61 -0.03 -5.73
N LEU A 25 -6.98 -0.52 -4.66
CA LEU A 25 -5.53 -0.71 -4.60
C LEU A 25 -5.07 -1.74 -5.65
N GLU A 26 -5.77 -2.86 -5.80
CA GLU A 26 -5.50 -3.84 -6.87
C GLU A 26 -5.62 -3.23 -8.27
N LEU A 27 -6.67 -2.44 -8.53
CA LEU A 27 -6.85 -1.74 -9.81
C LEU A 27 -5.74 -0.71 -10.08
N LEU A 28 -5.25 -0.05 -9.04
CA LEU A 28 -4.11 0.85 -9.12
C LEU A 28 -2.83 0.09 -9.46
N GLY A 29 -2.76 -1.20 -9.11
CA GLY A 29 -1.69 -2.14 -9.44
C GLY A 29 -0.93 -2.66 -8.24
N PHE A 30 -1.51 -2.55 -7.04
CA PHE A 30 -0.93 -3.12 -5.85
C PHE A 30 -1.30 -4.60 -5.71
N ASP A 31 -0.34 -5.42 -5.33
CA ASP A 31 -0.58 -6.81 -4.96
C ASP A 31 -0.54 -6.97 -3.44
N LYS A 32 -1.49 -7.74 -2.90
CA LYS A 32 -1.56 -8.09 -1.48
C LYS A 32 -0.51 -9.15 -1.16
N TRP A 33 0.42 -8.86 -0.26
CA TRP A 33 1.51 -9.78 0.09
C TRP A 33 1.26 -10.57 1.38
N ALA A 34 0.89 -9.86 2.45
CA ALA A 34 0.78 -10.45 3.77
C ALA A 34 -0.39 -9.84 4.55
N GLU A 35 -1.04 -10.68 5.35
CA GLU A 35 -2.10 -10.30 6.28
C GLU A 35 -1.78 -10.88 7.65
N TRP A 36 -1.70 -10.01 8.66
CA TRP A 36 -1.39 -10.39 10.03
C TRP A 36 -2.62 -10.23 10.92
N THR A 37 -3.05 -11.34 11.49
CA THR A 37 -4.31 -11.43 12.25
C THR A 37 -4.21 -10.96 13.70
N ARG A 38 -3.02 -10.65 14.21
CA ARG A 38 -2.85 -9.90 15.47
C ARG A 38 -2.80 -8.41 15.15
N GLY A 39 -3.91 -7.69 15.33
CA GLY A 39 -3.94 -6.25 15.05
C GLY A 39 -4.17 -5.92 13.57
N ASP A 40 -4.99 -6.74 12.88
CA ASP A 40 -5.43 -6.66 11.47
C ASP A 40 -4.63 -5.69 10.59
N GLU A 41 -3.39 -6.09 10.28
CA GLU A 41 -2.48 -5.35 9.42
C GLU A 41 -2.32 -6.07 8.07
N VAL A 42 -2.42 -5.32 6.98
CA VAL A 42 -2.25 -5.84 5.61
C VAL A 42 -1.17 -5.06 4.88
N LEU A 43 -0.31 -5.78 4.16
CA LEU A 43 0.74 -5.20 3.33
C LEU A 43 0.43 -5.32 1.84
N TYR A 44 0.58 -4.19 1.14
CA TYR A 44 0.43 -4.06 -0.31
C TYR A 44 1.71 -3.56 -0.95
N PHE A 45 2.01 -4.04 -2.16
CA PHE A 45 3.21 -3.65 -2.92
C PHE A 45 2.83 -3.23 -4.33
N TYR A 46 3.43 -2.15 -4.81
CA TYR A 46 3.28 -1.69 -6.19
C TYR A 46 4.62 -1.73 -6.91
N ASP A 47 4.68 -2.54 -7.97
CA ASP A 47 5.86 -2.69 -8.84
C ASP A 47 5.43 -2.66 -10.32
N LYS A 48 5.29 -1.45 -10.88
CA LYS A 48 5.08 -1.27 -12.33
C LYS A 48 6.35 -0.74 -13.00
N GLY A 49 7.26 -1.64 -13.38
CA GLY A 49 8.34 -1.39 -14.38
C GLY A 49 9.31 -0.26 -14.03
N VAL A 50 9.69 -0.17 -12.76
CA VAL A 50 10.17 0.99 -11.97
C VAL A 50 11.23 1.91 -12.59
N PRO A 51 11.01 3.25 -12.52
CA PRO A 51 12.12 4.19 -12.29
C PRO A 51 12.06 4.94 -10.95
N ASN A 52 11.01 4.79 -10.13
CA ASN A 52 10.91 5.43 -8.80
C ASN A 52 10.25 4.50 -7.76
N GLY A 53 11.06 3.61 -7.18
CA GLY A 53 10.80 2.93 -5.90
C GLY A 53 9.67 1.90 -5.89
N GLN A 54 9.93 0.73 -5.30
CA GLN A 54 8.87 -0.17 -4.86
C GLN A 54 8.07 0.57 -3.78
N ILE A 55 6.76 0.74 -3.96
CA ILE A 55 5.91 1.39 -2.97
C ILE A 55 5.24 0.34 -2.13
N ILE A 56 5.27 0.53 -0.82
CA ILE A 56 4.69 -0.37 0.17
C ILE A 56 3.60 0.40 0.91
N ILE A 57 2.41 -0.17 1.01
CA ILE A 57 1.35 0.36 1.86
C ILE A 57 1.11 -0.63 2.99
N THR A 58 1.23 -0.18 4.23
CA THR A 58 0.77 -0.90 5.42
C THR A 58 -0.58 -0.34 5.82
N ILE A 59 -1.60 -1.18 5.99
CA ILE A 59 -2.93 -0.77 6.45
C ILE A 59 -3.23 -1.48 7.75
N ASN A 60 -3.53 -0.74 8.81
CA ASN A 60 -4.06 -1.28 10.06
C ASN A 60 -5.56 -0.99 10.14
N TRP A 61 -6.37 -2.02 9.96
CA TRP A 61 -7.84 -1.90 9.93
C TRP A 61 -8.45 -1.68 11.31
N ILE A 62 -7.78 -2.12 12.38
CA ILE A 62 -8.27 -1.96 13.76
C ILE A 62 -8.01 -0.54 14.27
N GLU A 63 -6.80 -0.03 14.04
CA GLU A 63 -6.39 1.31 14.46
C GLU A 63 -6.82 2.39 13.44
N GLY A 64 -7.29 1.99 12.26
CA GLY A 64 -7.89 2.89 11.27
C GLY A 64 -6.90 3.82 10.60
N PHE A 65 -5.67 3.37 10.35
CA PHE A 65 -4.66 4.15 9.63
C PHE A 65 -3.94 3.33 8.57
N TYR A 66 -3.32 4.03 7.62
CA TYR A 66 -2.39 3.44 6.67
C TYR A 66 -1.08 4.24 6.66
N ARG A 67 -0.01 3.63 6.14
CA ARG A 67 1.27 4.29 5.89
C ARG A 67 1.78 3.89 4.52
N VAL A 68 2.33 4.87 3.82
CA VAL A 68 2.93 4.67 2.49
C VAL A 68 4.43 4.83 2.65
N TYR A 69 5.19 3.84 2.16
CA TYR A 69 6.63 3.84 2.15
C TYR A 69 7.11 3.75 0.71
N GLU A 70 8.11 4.54 0.35
CA GLU A 70 8.92 4.27 -0.83
C GLU A 70 10.17 3.52 -0.40
N LYS A 71 10.44 2.40 -1.07
CA LYS A 71 11.70 1.69 -0.90
C LYS A 71 12.81 2.54 -1.50
N VAL A 72 13.44 3.35 -0.65
CA VAL A 72 14.74 3.95 -0.92
C VAL A 72 15.75 2.81 -0.89
N PHE A 73 16.45 2.60 -2.00
CA PHE A 73 17.47 1.58 -2.23
C PHE A 73 18.02 0.90 -0.95
N VAL A 74 17.75 -0.40 -0.78
CA VAL A 74 18.37 -1.23 0.24
C VAL A 74 19.42 -2.08 -0.47
N GLY A 75 20.69 -1.82 -0.20
CA GLY A 75 21.79 -2.64 -0.71
C GLY A 75 21.78 -4.02 -0.05
N ASP A 76 22.13 -5.04 -0.83
CA ASP A 76 22.32 -6.40 -0.32
C ASP A 76 23.45 -6.44 0.73
N ILE A 77 23.20 -7.13 1.84
CA ILE A 77 24.26 -7.70 2.65
C ILE A 77 24.41 -9.13 2.11
N GLY A 78 25.36 -9.29 1.18
CA GLY A 78 25.84 -10.61 0.75
C GLY A 78 26.53 -11.36 1.88
#